data_AF-A0A539D395-F1
#
_entry.id   AF-A0A539D395-F1
#
_cell.length_a   1.000
_cell.length_b   1.000
_cell.length_c   1.000
_cell.angle_alpha   90.00
_cell.angle_beta   90.00
_cell.angle_gamma   90.00
#
_symmetry.space_group_name_H-M   'P 1'
#
loop_
_entity.id
_entity.type
_entity.pdbx_description
1 polymer ?
#
loop_
_entity_poly.entity_id
_entity_poly.type
_entity_poly.pdbx_seq_one_letter_code
_entity_poly.pdbx_strand_id
1 'polypeptide(L)'
;MTLLEAVRNHWSWKGFEAVEILGFNSFGNLLVRSSSDQVWRIIPEELDARRVAGTLAEFESIRSDPEFLRDWDMAALLDVARTTLGPLSGGQFYCLEFPAVLGGAYDASNLALIDSAELIESSGDMARQIDQLPDGTRVRLVD
;
A
#
# COMPACT_ATOMS: atom_id res chain seq x y z
N MET A 1 12.37 -12.42 -0.61
CA MET A 1 11.50 -12.34 0.58
C MET A 1 10.06 -12.52 0.13
N THR A 2 9.18 -13.11 0.94
CA THR A 2 7.74 -13.16 0.63
C THR A 2 7.06 -11.84 1.00
N LEU A 3 5.89 -11.57 0.40
CA LEU A 3 5.13 -10.35 0.71
C LEU A 3 4.74 -10.25 2.19
N LEU A 4 4.37 -11.38 2.82
CA LEU A 4 4.04 -11.41 4.24
C LEU A 4 5.26 -11.12 5.12
N GLU A 5 6.44 -11.64 4.77
CA GLU A 5 7.69 -11.32 5.46
C GLU A 5 8.05 -9.84 5.31
N ALA A 6 7.89 -9.25 4.11
CA ALA A 6 8.09 -7.83 3.87
C ALA A 6 7.19 -6.97 4.77
N VAL A 7 5.90 -7.29 4.85
CA VAL A 7 4.96 -6.61 5.77
C VAL A 7 5.42 -6.75 7.22
N ARG A 8 5.77 -7.97 7.65
CA ARG A 8 6.19 -8.21 9.04
C ARG A 8 7.42 -7.37 9.41
N ASN A 9 8.39 -7.28 8.51
CA ASN A 9 9.66 -6.62 8.77
C ASN A 9 9.55 -5.08 8.69
N HIS A 10 8.70 -4.56 7.78
CA HIS A 10 8.72 -3.13 7.44
C HIS A 10 7.46 -2.35 7.84
N TRP A 11 6.37 -3.02 8.22
CA TRP A 11 5.10 -2.35 8.58
C TRP A 11 4.58 -2.66 9.98
N SER A 12 5.03 -3.73 10.64
CA SER A 12 4.53 -4.11 11.97
C SER A 12 4.73 -3.04 13.05
N TRP A 13 5.64 -2.09 12.83
CA TRP A 13 5.87 -0.95 13.73
C TRP A 13 4.62 -0.05 13.88
N LYS A 14 3.64 -0.11 12.96
CA LYS A 14 2.33 0.56 13.10
C LYS A 14 1.43 -0.06 14.19
N GLY A 15 1.88 -1.10 14.87
CA GLY A 15 1.19 -1.68 16.01
C GLY A 15 0.32 -2.90 15.68
N PHE A 16 0.63 -3.61 14.59
CA PHE A 16 -0.02 -4.89 14.26
C PHE A 16 1.02 -5.95 13.92
N GLU A 17 0.69 -7.21 14.19
CA GLU A 17 1.50 -8.37 13.79
C GLU A 17 0.78 -9.10 12.66
N ALA A 18 1.30 -8.98 11.44
CA ALA A 18 0.71 -9.61 10.26
C ALA A 18 0.80 -11.14 10.31
N VAL A 19 -0.32 -11.82 10.09
CA VAL A 19 -0.36 -13.30 10.01
C VAL A 19 -0.74 -13.81 8.63
N GLU A 20 -1.45 -13.02 7.83
CA GLU A 20 -1.95 -13.43 6.52
C GLU A 20 -2.23 -12.23 5.62
N ILE A 21 -1.92 -12.35 4.34
CA ILE A 21 -2.35 -11.41 3.30
C ILE A 21 -3.72 -11.89 2.79
N LEU A 22 -4.76 -11.10 3.05
CA LEU A 22 -6.13 -11.39 2.61
C LEU A 22 -6.36 -11.02 1.14
N GLY A 23 -5.61 -10.05 0.63
CA GLY A 23 -5.69 -9.61 -0.76
C GLY A 23 -4.79 -8.42 -1.04
N PHE A 24 -4.63 -8.13 -2.33
CA PHE A 24 -3.89 -6.96 -2.80
C PHE A 24 -4.48 -6.46 -4.13
N ASN A 25 -4.30 -5.17 -4.43
CA ASN A 25 -4.65 -4.60 -5.72
C ASN A 25 -3.39 -4.46 -6.62
N SER A 26 -3.57 -3.93 -7.84
CA SER A 26 -2.47 -3.73 -8.79
C SER A 26 -1.46 -2.64 -8.39
N PHE A 27 -1.77 -1.83 -7.37
CA PHE A 27 -0.91 -0.76 -6.85
C PHE A 27 -0.18 -1.13 -5.55
N GLY A 28 -0.24 -2.41 -5.16
CA GLY A 28 0.41 -2.89 -3.93
C GLY A 28 -0.29 -2.47 -2.64
N ASN A 29 -1.52 -1.94 -2.70
CA ASN A 29 -2.33 -1.84 -1.50
C ASN A 29 -2.60 -3.26 -1.00
N LEU A 30 -2.36 -3.51 0.30
CA LEU A 30 -2.51 -4.83 0.89
C LEU A 30 -3.61 -4.82 1.95
N LEU A 31 -4.41 -5.87 1.96
CA LEU A 31 -5.27 -6.23 3.08
C LEU A 31 -4.60 -7.32 3.89
N VAL A 32 -4.41 -7.08 5.18
CA VAL A 32 -3.61 -7.92 6.07
C VAL A 32 -4.43 -8.27 7.29
N ARG A 33 -4.52 -9.56 7.61
CA ARG A 33 -5.05 -10.01 8.90
C ARG A 33 -3.92 -10.00 9.93
N SER A 34 -4.21 -9.44 11.10
CA SER A 34 -3.29 -9.46 12.24
C SER A 34 -3.50 -10.67 13.16
N SER A 35 -2.56 -10.94 14.07
CA SER A 35 -2.70 -11.98 15.09
C SER A 35 -3.88 -11.77 16.07
N SER A 36 -4.45 -10.56 16.09
CA SER A 36 -5.67 -10.22 16.82
C SER A 36 -6.96 -10.29 15.98
N ASP A 37 -6.89 -10.89 14.78
CA ASP A 37 -7.97 -11.01 13.79
C ASP A 37 -8.57 -9.68 13.28
N GLN A 38 -7.91 -8.55 13.59
CA GLN A 38 -8.17 -7.27 12.94
C GLN A 38 -7.66 -7.28 11.50
N VAL A 39 -8.34 -6.52 10.63
CA VAL A 39 -7.93 -6.31 9.23
C VAL A 39 -7.35 -4.93 9.07
N TRP A 40 -6.15 -4.87 8.50
CA TRP A 40 -5.39 -3.67 8.21
C TRP A 40 -5.26 -3.48 6.72
N ARG A 41 -5.29 -2.23 6.27
CA ARG A 41 -4.92 -1.85 4.89
C ARG A 41 -3.60 -1.11 4.92
N ILE A 42 -2.64 -1.57 4.14
CA ILE A 42 -1.39 -0.87 3.84
C ILE A 42 -1.60 -0.15 2.51
N ILE A 43 -1.21 1.13 2.47
CA ILE A 43 -1.39 2.05 1.34
C ILE A 43 0.00 2.63 1.01
N PRO A 44 0.84 1.90 0.24
CA PRO A 44 2.23 2.30 -0.02
C PRO A 44 2.37 3.71 -0.58
N GLU A 45 1.45 4.11 -1.45
CA GLU A 45 1.43 5.42 -2.09
C GLU A 45 1.13 6.58 -1.11
N GLU A 46 0.47 6.31 0.00
CA GLU A 46 0.22 7.29 1.07
C GLU A 46 1.21 7.16 2.24
N LEU A 47 2.11 6.17 2.18
CA LEU A 47 3.01 5.79 3.27
C LEU A 47 2.26 5.58 4.60
N ASP A 48 1.07 4.97 4.53
CA ASP A 48 0.25 4.71 5.71
C ASP A 48 -0.24 3.25 5.79
N ALA A 49 -0.55 2.83 7.01
CA ALA A 49 -1.30 1.62 7.26
C ALA A 49 -2.33 1.86 8.36
N ARG A 50 -3.58 1.51 8.07
CA ARG A 50 -4.73 1.77 8.93
C ARG A 50 -5.58 0.54 9.13
N ARG A 51 -6.13 0.39 10.33
CA ARG A 51 -7.11 -0.67 10.61
C ARG A 51 -8.41 -0.33 9.86
N VAL A 52 -8.87 -1.26 9.02
CA VAL A 52 -10.13 -1.14 8.28
C VAL A 52 -11.26 -1.94 8.93
N ALA A 53 -10.96 -2.98 9.71
CA ALA A 53 -11.95 -3.71 10.48
C ALA A 53 -11.36 -4.28 11.77
N GLY A 54 -12.18 -4.37 12.82
CA GLY A 54 -11.83 -5.03 14.07
C GLY A 54 -11.94 -6.56 14.03
N THR A 55 -12.71 -7.09 13.08
CA THR A 55 -12.89 -8.55 12.89
C THR A 55 -13.05 -8.89 11.41
N LEU A 56 -12.86 -10.18 11.06
CA LEU A 56 -13.10 -10.67 9.71
C LEU A 56 -14.57 -10.53 9.28
N ALA A 57 -15.52 -10.74 10.20
CA ALA A 57 -16.95 -10.62 9.92
C ALA A 57 -17.37 -9.18 9.57
N GLU A 58 -16.80 -8.19 10.27
CA GLU A 58 -16.97 -6.77 9.93
C GLU A 58 -16.36 -6.48 8.56
N PHE A 59 -15.16 -7.02 8.29
CA PHE A 59 -14.49 -6.84 7.02
C PHE A 59 -15.28 -7.39 5.82
N GLU A 60 -15.99 -8.51 5.96
CA GLU A 60 -16.85 -9.05 4.89
C GLU A 60 -17.93 -8.04 4.41
N SER A 61 -18.44 -7.22 5.33
CA SER A 61 -19.39 -6.15 4.99
C SER A 61 -18.69 -5.00 4.26
N ILE A 62 -17.50 -4.60 4.75
CA ILE A 62 -16.72 -3.49 4.20
C ILE A 62 -16.19 -3.81 2.81
N ARG A 63 -15.70 -5.03 2.56
CA ARG A 63 -15.13 -5.40 1.26
C ARG A 63 -16.16 -5.48 0.13
N SER A 64 -17.45 -5.48 0.48
CA SER A 64 -18.57 -5.45 -0.46
C SER A 64 -19.17 -4.05 -0.59
N ASP A 65 -18.68 -3.08 0.17
CA ASP A 65 -19.15 -1.71 0.13
C ASP A 65 -18.68 -1.02 -1.18
N PRO A 66 -19.59 -0.38 -1.94
CA PRO A 66 -19.25 0.27 -3.20
C PRO A 66 -18.23 1.42 -3.07
N GLU A 67 -18.21 2.13 -1.95
CA GLU A 67 -17.25 3.21 -1.72
C GLU A 67 -15.85 2.64 -1.48
N PHE A 68 -15.77 1.58 -0.66
CA PHE A 68 -14.52 0.84 -0.45
C PHE A 68 -13.98 0.28 -1.77
N LEU A 69 -14.83 -0.37 -2.58
CA LEU A 69 -14.42 -0.95 -3.87
C LEU A 69 -13.93 0.12 -4.85
N ARG A 70 -14.63 1.26 -4.94
CA ARG A 70 -14.23 2.37 -5.81
C ARG A 70 -12.85 2.91 -5.45
N ASP A 71 -12.55 3.02 -4.15
CA ASP A 71 -11.25 3.44 -3.64
C ASP A 71 -10.17 2.36 -3.84
N TRP A 72 -10.52 1.10 -3.55
CA TRP A 72 -9.61 -0.05 -3.65
C TRP A 72 -9.19 -0.38 -5.09
N ASP A 73 -10.11 -0.32 -6.04
CA ASP A 73 -9.86 -0.75 -7.43
C ASP A 73 -8.96 0.24 -8.19
N MET A 74 -8.95 1.51 -7.78
CA MET A 74 -8.17 2.59 -8.42
C MET A 74 -8.31 2.59 -9.96
N ALA A 75 -9.50 2.25 -10.47
CA ALA A 75 -9.71 1.84 -11.86
C ALA A 75 -9.20 2.87 -12.89
N ALA A 76 -9.44 4.16 -12.65
CA ALA A 76 -8.96 5.22 -13.53
C ALA A 76 -7.43 5.25 -13.63
N LEU A 77 -6.73 5.08 -12.51
CA LEU A 77 -5.27 5.05 -12.49
C LEU A 77 -4.73 3.74 -13.08
N LEU A 78 -5.43 2.63 -12.87
CA LEU A 78 -5.07 1.33 -13.46
C LEU A 78 -5.09 1.39 -14.99
N ASP A 79 -6.09 2.05 -15.58
CA ASP A 79 -6.17 2.23 -17.03
C ASP A 79 -5.01 3.08 -17.56
N VAL A 80 -4.65 4.15 -16.85
CA VAL A 80 -3.46 4.97 -17.16
C VAL A 80 -2.19 4.12 -17.07
N ALA A 81 -2.00 3.40 -15.97
CA ALA A 81 -0.82 2.57 -15.74
C ALA A 81 -0.64 1.50 -16.83
N ARG A 82 -1.70 0.77 -17.18
CA ARG A 82 -1.66 -0.22 -18.25
C ARG A 82 -1.34 0.38 -19.62
N THR A 83 -1.85 1.58 -19.89
CA THR A 83 -1.59 2.29 -21.15
C THR A 83 -0.15 2.77 -21.24
N THR A 84 0.41 3.26 -20.14
CA THR A 84 1.74 3.88 -20.10
C THR A 84 2.87 2.86 -19.89
N LEU A 85 2.68 1.88 -19.01
CA LEU A 85 3.72 0.94 -18.56
C LEU A 85 3.54 -0.47 -19.12
N GLY A 86 2.41 -0.75 -19.78
CA GLY A 86 2.04 -2.10 -20.20
C GLY A 86 1.50 -2.93 -19.04
N PRO A 87 1.14 -4.22 -19.27
CA PRO A 87 0.56 -5.08 -18.26
C PRO A 87 1.59 -5.51 -17.20
N LEU A 88 1.11 -5.78 -15.97
CA LEU A 88 1.93 -6.39 -14.93
C LEU A 88 2.41 -7.79 -15.34
N SER A 89 3.67 -8.07 -15.04
CA SER A 89 4.19 -9.44 -15.01
C SER A 89 4.09 -10.02 -13.59
N GLY A 90 4.25 -11.34 -13.45
CA GLY A 90 4.11 -12.00 -12.15
C GLY A 90 5.12 -11.44 -11.12
N GLY A 91 4.63 -11.04 -9.95
CA GLY A 91 5.46 -10.53 -8.86
C GLY A 91 5.68 -9.02 -8.85
N GLN A 92 5.05 -8.26 -9.76
CA GLN A 92 5.17 -6.81 -9.82
C GLN A 92 3.87 -6.09 -9.42
N PHE A 93 4.03 -4.85 -8.97
CA PHE A 93 2.95 -3.87 -8.85
C PHE A 93 3.25 -2.63 -9.69
N TYR A 94 2.20 -1.88 -10.02
CA TYR A 94 2.37 -0.47 -10.30
C TYR A 94 2.57 0.25 -8.98
N CYS A 95 3.30 1.36 -8.99
CA CYS A 95 3.37 2.25 -7.84
C CYS A 95 3.45 3.69 -8.31
N LEU A 96 3.26 4.62 -7.37
CA LEU A 96 3.74 5.97 -7.58
C LEU A 96 5.27 5.95 -7.46
N GLU A 97 5.98 6.55 -8.43
CA GLU A 97 7.45 6.71 -8.33
C GLU A 97 7.80 7.59 -7.13
N PHE A 98 7.00 8.64 -6.92
CA PHE A 98 7.03 9.48 -5.73
C PHE A 98 5.73 9.30 -4.94
N PRO A 99 5.77 8.91 -3.64
CA PRO A 99 4.56 8.79 -2.83
C PRO A 99 3.74 10.08 -2.76
N ALA A 100 2.42 9.96 -2.70
CA ALA A 100 1.48 11.07 -2.69
C ALA A 100 1.68 11.99 -1.48
N VAL A 101 1.98 11.44 -0.31
CA VAL A 101 2.26 12.21 0.91
C VAL A 101 3.50 13.12 0.78
N LEU A 102 4.41 12.79 -0.15
CA LEU A 102 5.58 13.61 -0.45
C LEU A 102 5.31 14.62 -1.58
N GLY A 103 4.15 14.56 -2.23
CA GLY A 103 3.76 15.45 -3.34
C GLY A 103 3.70 14.75 -4.70
N GLY A 104 3.72 13.42 -4.73
CA GLY A 104 3.56 12.64 -5.94
C GLY A 104 2.16 12.77 -6.56
N ALA A 105 2.11 12.87 -7.89
CA ALA A 105 0.85 12.93 -8.62
C ALA A 105 0.28 11.52 -8.90
N TYR A 106 -1.04 11.42 -8.97
CA TYR A 106 -1.75 10.21 -9.39
C TYR A 106 -2.02 10.23 -10.90
N ASP A 107 -0.96 10.29 -11.70
CA ASP A 107 -1.05 10.29 -13.15
C ASP A 107 0.22 9.69 -13.80
N ALA A 108 0.19 9.56 -15.14
CA ALA A 108 1.25 8.92 -15.92
C ALA A 108 2.65 9.51 -15.72
N SER A 109 2.78 10.74 -15.23
CA SER A 109 4.10 11.37 -14.98
C SER A 109 4.83 10.80 -13.77
N ASN A 110 4.14 10.03 -12.92
CA ASN A 110 4.65 9.57 -11.63
C ASN A 110 4.29 8.09 -11.39
N LEU A 111 4.22 7.27 -12.45
CA LEU A 111 3.93 5.84 -12.34
C LEU A 111 5.16 5.01 -12.72
N ALA A 112 5.42 3.96 -11.94
CA ALA A 112 6.49 3.01 -12.19
C ALA A 112 6.03 1.55 -11.98
N LEU A 113 6.85 0.61 -12.45
CA LEU A 113 6.77 -0.82 -12.14
C LEU A 113 7.81 -1.15 -11.09
N ILE A 114 7.43 -1.95 -10.10
CA ILE A 114 8.31 -2.34 -8.99
C ILE A 114 8.03 -3.77 -8.55
N ASP A 115 9.04 -4.45 -8.01
CA ASP A 115 8.84 -5.76 -7.36
C ASP A 115 7.91 -5.63 -6.15
N SER A 116 7.06 -6.63 -5.98
CA SER A 116 6.03 -6.62 -4.92
C SER A 116 6.60 -6.55 -3.51
N ALA A 117 7.72 -7.22 -3.22
CA ALA A 117 8.36 -7.15 -1.90
C ALA A 117 9.10 -5.81 -1.75
N GLU A 118 9.83 -5.39 -2.79
CA GLU A 118 10.58 -4.13 -2.80
C GLU A 118 9.69 -2.91 -2.52
N LEU A 119 8.48 -2.86 -3.11
CA LEU A 119 7.52 -1.79 -2.83
C LEU A 119 7.15 -1.74 -1.35
N ILE A 120 6.86 -2.89 -0.75
CA ILE A 120 6.42 -2.96 0.65
C ILE A 120 7.55 -2.66 1.61
N GLU A 121 8.77 -3.10 1.31
CA GLU A 121 9.98 -2.80 2.07
C GLU A 121 10.27 -1.30 2.08
N SER A 122 10.41 -0.73 0.89
CA SER A 122 10.78 0.68 0.71
C SER A 122 9.72 1.64 1.27
N SER A 123 8.44 1.39 0.98
CA SER A 123 7.35 2.21 1.51
C SER A 123 7.22 2.09 3.04
N GLY A 124 7.42 0.90 3.61
CA GLY A 124 7.36 0.72 5.07
C GLY A 124 8.50 1.42 5.80
N ASP A 125 9.71 1.37 5.23
CA ASP A 125 10.86 2.10 5.78
C ASP A 125 10.72 3.62 5.62
N MET A 126 10.19 4.10 4.50
CA MET A 126 9.88 5.51 4.30
C MET A 126 8.80 6.00 5.27
N ALA A 127 7.69 5.27 5.40
CA ALA A 127 6.60 5.56 6.32
C ALA A 127 7.12 5.69 7.77
N ARG A 128 7.97 4.76 8.21
CA ARG A 128 8.56 4.80 9.56
C ARG A 128 9.42 6.04 9.80
N GLN A 129 10.13 6.50 8.77
CA GLN A 129 10.98 7.69 8.87
C GLN A 129 10.19 8.99 8.99
N ILE A 130 8.95 9.02 8.46
CA ILE A 130 8.12 10.24 8.43
C ILE A 130 6.97 10.27 9.43
N ASP A 131 6.60 9.15 10.06
CA ASP A 131 5.39 8.98 10.91
C ASP A 131 5.20 10.04 12.02
N GLN A 132 6.30 10.62 12.51
CA GLN A 132 6.29 11.62 13.59
C GLN A 132 6.73 13.01 13.14
N LEU A 133 6.89 13.22 11.84
CA LEU A 133 7.23 14.53 11.30
C LEU A 133 5.95 15.36 11.17
N PRO A 134 5.95 16.63 11.62
CA PRO A 134 4.82 17.52 11.37
C PRO A 134 4.60 17.76 9.88
N ASP A 135 3.34 17.99 9.50
CA ASP A 135 2.98 18.40 8.15
C ASP A 135 3.80 19.61 7.68
N GLY A 136 4.23 19.56 6.42
CA GLY A 136 5.08 20.60 5.83
C GLY A 136 6.57 20.49 6.17
N THR A 137 6.98 19.47 6.94
CA THR A 137 8.41 19.17 7.15
C THR A 137 9.10 18.89 5.81
N ARG A 138 10.23 19.55 5.57
CA ARG A 138 11.06 19.26 4.40
C ARG A 138 11.93 18.05 4.68
N VAL A 139 11.72 16.99 3.91
CA VAL A 139 12.54 15.78 3.93
C VAL A 139 13.47 15.75 2.73
N ARG A 140 14.57 14.99 2.85
CA ARG A 140 15.48 14.72 1.74
C ARG A 140 15.51 13.22 1.52
N LEU A 141 15.17 12.78 0.32
CA LEU A 141 15.39 11.41 -0.10
C LEU A 141 16.87 11.24 -0.45
N VAL A 142 17.45 10.16 0.06
CA VAL A 142 18.84 9.78 -0.20
C VAL A 142 18.83 8.30 -0.58
N ASP A 143 19.54 7.98 -1.65
CA ASP A 143 19.75 6.61 -2.14
C ASP A 143 20.92 5.92 -1.41
#